data_AF-A0A660MI78-F1
#
_entry.id   AF-A0A660MI78-F1
#
_cell.length_a   1.000
_cell.length_b   1.000
_cell.length_c   1.000
_cell.angle_alpha   90.00
_cell.angle_beta   90.00
_cell.angle_gamma   90.00
#
_symmetry.space_group_name_H-M   'P 1'
#
loop_
_entity.id
_entity.type
_entity.pdbx_description
1 polymer ?
#
loop_
_entity_poly.entity_id
_entity_poly.type
_entity_poly.pdbx_seq_one_letter_code
_entity_poly.pdbx_strand_id
1 'polypeptide(L)'
;MQLTTSLIRLGATPRDKNEAIRQVAALLAENGKVAPEYVEGMFAREAQENTYLGNGVAIPHGTPQSRHLIKETAIAVLQVPGGIDWEDDEGEPAYLIVGIAASDNEHLAVLKRLSTVVGDEEVAEKLAKTTDAEDIRRALSDVAGGESAAPQTAATGKYVIGITSCPTGVAHTY
;
A
#
# COMPACT_ATOMS: atom_id res chain seq x y z
N MET A 1 -0.85 -11.25 -9.46
CA MET A 1 0.09 -10.13 -9.72
C MET A 1 1.27 -10.22 -8.77
N GLN A 2 2.51 -10.29 -9.28
CA GLN A 2 3.73 -10.15 -8.48
C GLN A 2 4.31 -8.74 -8.67
N LEU A 3 4.55 -8.02 -7.58
CA LEU A 3 5.26 -6.75 -7.63
C LEU A 3 6.76 -7.02 -7.79
N THR A 4 7.40 -6.42 -8.79
CA THR A 4 8.85 -6.45 -9.00
C THR A 4 9.48 -5.14 -8.56
N THR A 5 10.76 -5.17 -8.19
CA THR A 5 11.50 -3.95 -7.81
C THR A 5 11.62 -2.92 -8.93
N SER A 6 11.49 -3.33 -10.19
CA SER A 6 11.45 -2.42 -11.35
C SER A 6 10.24 -1.47 -11.35
N LEU A 7 9.19 -1.80 -10.59
CA LEU A 7 7.99 -0.98 -10.37
C LEU A 7 8.06 -0.21 -9.04
N ILE A 8 9.22 -0.16 -8.39
CA ILE A 8 9.43 0.55 -7.13
C ILE A 8 10.54 1.58 -7.33
N ARG A 9 10.26 2.84 -7.00
CA ARG A 9 11.25 3.93 -7.00
C ARG A 9 11.36 4.51 -5.59
N LEU A 10 12.53 4.35 -5.00
CA LEU A 10 12.86 4.90 -3.68
C LEU A 10 13.38 6.34 -3.79
N GLY A 11 13.23 7.12 -2.72
CA GLY A 11 13.88 8.42 -2.58
C GLY A 11 13.49 9.46 -3.63
N ALA A 12 12.26 9.41 -4.15
CA ALA A 12 11.79 10.39 -5.12
C ALA A 12 11.52 11.76 -4.47
N THR A 13 11.65 12.82 -5.27
CA THR A 13 11.46 14.21 -4.83
C THR A 13 10.58 14.98 -5.83
N PRO A 14 9.30 14.60 -6.01
CA PRO A 14 8.38 15.36 -6.85
C PRO A 14 8.18 16.77 -6.29
N ARG A 15 7.99 17.78 -7.14
CA ARG A 15 7.75 19.16 -6.69
C ARG A 15 6.33 19.39 -6.17
N ASP A 16 5.37 18.62 -6.67
CA ASP A 16 3.94 18.72 -6.33
C ASP A 16 3.23 17.36 -6.53
N LYS A 17 1.98 17.28 -6.06
CA LYS A 17 1.07 16.14 -6.26
C LYS A 17 0.99 15.71 -7.73
N ASN A 18 0.93 16.67 -8.67
CA ASN A 18 0.80 16.36 -10.08
C ASN A 18 2.07 15.70 -10.64
N GLU A 19 3.23 16.12 -10.20
CA GLU A 19 4.50 15.49 -10.55
C GLU A 19 4.61 14.09 -9.97
N ALA A 20 4.16 13.86 -8.73
CA ALA A 20 4.10 12.52 -8.15
C ALA A 20 3.22 11.57 -8.99
N ILE A 21 2.04 12.04 -9.42
CA ILE A 21 1.14 11.28 -10.32
C ILE A 21 1.84 10.98 -11.65
N ARG A 22 2.52 11.96 -12.27
CA ARG A 22 3.28 11.71 -13.52
C ARG A 22 4.39 10.69 -13.32
N GLN A 23 5.16 10.80 -12.24
CA GLN A 23 6.28 9.90 -12.00
C GLN A 23 5.82 8.45 -11.78
N VAL A 24 4.73 8.23 -11.02
CA VAL A 24 4.21 6.87 -10.80
C VAL A 24 3.52 6.30 -12.05
N ALA A 25 2.84 7.14 -12.83
CA ALA A 25 2.27 6.74 -14.13
C ALA A 25 3.37 6.39 -15.15
N ALA A 26 4.44 7.18 -15.19
CA ALA A 26 5.61 6.91 -16.01
C ALA A 26 6.26 5.58 -15.62
N LEU A 27 6.37 5.28 -14.32
CA LEU A 27 6.91 4.01 -13.85
C LEU A 27 6.09 2.80 -14.33
N LEU A 28 4.76 2.91 -14.37
CA LEU A 28 3.88 1.90 -14.99
C LEU A 28 4.10 1.78 -16.50
N ALA A 29 4.20 2.91 -17.20
CA ALA A 29 4.34 2.96 -18.66
C ALA A 29 5.71 2.44 -19.14
N GLU A 30 6.80 2.84 -18.47
CA GLU A 30 8.19 2.39 -18.71
C GLU A 30 8.33 0.88 -18.53
N ASN A 31 7.58 0.29 -17.61
CA ASN A 31 7.51 -1.16 -17.39
C ASN A 31 6.46 -1.87 -18.29
N GLY A 32 5.90 -1.17 -19.27
CA GLY A 32 4.97 -1.73 -20.25
C GLY A 32 3.60 -2.14 -19.71
N LYS A 33 3.23 -1.70 -18.50
CA LYS A 33 1.96 -2.08 -17.84
C LYS A 33 0.76 -1.29 -18.37
N VAL A 34 1.00 -0.06 -18.81
CA VAL A 34 -0.01 0.83 -19.38
C VAL A 34 0.52 1.53 -20.64
N ALA A 35 -0.36 2.19 -21.39
CA ALA A 35 0.02 3.19 -22.37
C ALA A 35 0.39 4.52 -21.67
N PRO A 36 1.30 5.35 -22.22
CA PRO A 36 1.72 6.61 -21.61
C PRO A 36 0.56 7.56 -21.26
N GLU A 37 -0.52 7.53 -22.04
CA GLU A 37 -1.72 8.34 -21.88
C GLU A 37 -2.53 7.99 -20.63
N TYR A 38 -2.23 6.87 -19.94
CA TYR A 38 -2.94 6.46 -18.74
C TYR A 38 -2.89 7.52 -17.61
N VAL A 39 -1.83 8.35 -17.61
CA VAL A 39 -1.68 9.47 -16.68
C VAL A 39 -2.87 10.44 -16.71
N GLU A 40 -3.49 10.65 -17.87
CA GLU A 40 -4.67 11.51 -18.02
C GLU A 40 -5.88 10.93 -17.28
N GLY A 41 -6.00 9.61 -17.28
CA GLY A 41 -7.00 8.89 -16.49
C GLY A 41 -6.77 9.06 -14.99
N MET A 42 -5.50 9.04 -14.55
CA MET A 42 -5.15 9.23 -13.14
C MET A 42 -5.45 10.66 -12.68
N PHE A 43 -5.14 11.66 -13.50
CA PHE A 43 -5.53 13.05 -13.22
C PHE A 43 -7.04 13.25 -13.19
N ALA A 44 -7.76 12.68 -14.17
CA ALA A 44 -9.22 12.78 -14.19
C ALA A 44 -9.85 12.13 -12.95
N ARG A 45 -9.24 11.07 -12.40
CA ARG A 45 -9.69 10.45 -11.15
C ARG A 45 -9.38 11.31 -9.93
N GLU A 46 -8.17 11.84 -9.83
CA GLU A 46 -7.76 12.71 -8.71
C GLU A 46 -8.61 13.98 -8.63
N ALA A 47 -9.00 14.54 -9.78
CA ALA A 47 -9.84 15.73 -9.86
C ALA A 47 -11.30 15.49 -9.40
N GLN A 48 -11.74 14.25 -9.28
CA GLN A 48 -13.08 13.94 -8.76
C GLN A 48 -13.11 14.01 -7.24
N GLU A 49 -12.14 13.37 -6.60
CA GLU A 49 -11.92 13.32 -5.15
C GLU A 49 -10.48 12.90 -4.93
N ASN A 50 -9.85 13.38 -3.86
CA ASN A 50 -8.49 13.02 -3.52
C ASN A 50 -8.32 11.50 -3.38
N THR A 51 -7.15 10.99 -3.72
CA THR A 51 -6.84 9.54 -3.58
C THR A 51 -5.96 9.22 -2.37
N TYR A 52 -5.93 10.10 -1.37
CA TYR A 52 -5.28 9.81 -0.09
C TYR A 52 -6.09 8.77 0.68
N LEU A 53 -5.41 7.83 1.32
CA LEU A 53 -6.04 6.71 2.03
C LEU A 53 -5.80 6.75 3.54
N GLY A 54 -4.83 7.54 4.01
CA GLY A 54 -4.38 7.61 5.40
C GLY A 54 -2.95 7.12 5.59
N ASN A 55 -2.37 7.45 6.75
CA ASN A 55 -1.01 7.04 7.17
C ASN A 55 0.06 7.25 6.10
N GLY A 56 -0.01 8.38 5.38
CA GLY A 56 0.98 8.74 4.39
C GLY A 56 0.87 7.99 3.06
N VAL A 57 -0.24 7.29 2.79
CA VAL A 57 -0.43 6.52 1.56
C VAL A 57 -1.45 7.17 0.64
N ALA A 58 -1.07 7.38 -0.63
CA ALA A 58 -1.95 7.82 -1.69
C ALA A 58 -2.02 6.77 -2.82
N ILE A 59 -3.18 6.64 -3.47
CA ILE A 59 -3.46 5.57 -4.43
C ILE A 59 -3.99 6.08 -5.78
N PRO A 60 -3.26 6.96 -6.50
CA PRO A 60 -3.73 7.48 -7.77
C PRO A 60 -3.96 6.33 -8.77
N HIS A 61 -5.06 6.37 -9.50
CA HIS A 61 -5.48 5.31 -10.42
C HIS A 61 -6.38 5.88 -11.53
N GLY A 62 -6.48 5.19 -12.65
CA GLY A 62 -7.28 5.66 -13.78
C GLY A 62 -8.79 5.55 -13.57
N THR A 63 -9.55 6.33 -14.35
CA THR A 63 -11.02 6.22 -14.44
C THR A 63 -11.45 4.99 -15.28
N PRO A 64 -12.74 4.57 -15.22
CA PRO A 64 -13.26 3.52 -16.09
C PRO A 64 -13.00 3.74 -17.59
N GLN A 65 -13.01 5.00 -18.05
CA GLN A 65 -12.76 5.38 -19.44
C GLN A 65 -11.31 5.09 -19.87
N SER A 66 -10.37 5.15 -18.94
CA SER A 66 -8.94 4.90 -19.21
C SER A 66 -8.55 3.42 -19.21
N ARG A 67 -9.46 2.50 -18.88
CA ARG A 67 -9.16 1.06 -18.76
C ARG A 67 -8.56 0.43 -20.02
N HIS A 68 -8.97 0.90 -21.20
CA HIS A 68 -8.46 0.40 -22.48
C HIS A 68 -6.95 0.68 -22.68
N LEU A 69 -6.35 1.54 -21.86
CA LEU A 69 -4.92 1.84 -21.86
C LEU A 69 -4.11 0.90 -20.95
N ILE A 70 -4.77 0.04 -20.18
CA ILE A 70 -4.12 -0.96 -19.32
C ILE A 70 -3.76 -2.18 -20.17
N LYS A 71 -2.48 -2.51 -20.22
CA LYS A 71 -1.95 -3.69 -20.93
C LYS A 71 -1.90 -4.90 -19.99
N GLU A 72 -1.56 -4.65 -18.74
CA GLU A 72 -1.47 -5.66 -17.68
C GLU A 72 -1.81 -5.02 -16.33
N THR A 73 -2.57 -5.72 -15.49
CA THR A 73 -2.83 -5.26 -14.12
C THR A 73 -1.51 -5.18 -13.34
N ALA A 74 -1.21 -4.02 -12.78
CA ALA A 74 0.01 -3.74 -12.04
C ALA A 74 -0.18 -2.66 -10.99
N ILE A 75 0.73 -2.65 -10.02
CA ILE A 75 0.96 -1.50 -9.14
C ILE A 75 2.39 -1.01 -9.33
N ALA A 76 2.58 0.29 -9.18
CA ALA A 76 3.88 0.93 -9.09
C ALA A 76 3.94 1.74 -7.80
N VAL A 77 5.12 1.80 -7.17
CA VAL A 77 5.32 2.51 -5.92
C VAL A 77 6.37 3.58 -6.10
N LEU A 78 6.01 4.82 -5.81
CA LEU A 78 6.89 5.95 -5.69
C LEU A 78 6.99 6.33 -4.21
N GLN A 79 8.14 6.09 -3.60
CA GLN A 79 8.42 6.51 -2.23
C GLN A 79 8.99 7.94 -2.25
N VAL A 80 8.40 8.81 -1.44
CA VAL A 80 8.77 10.22 -1.28
C VAL A 80 9.10 10.46 0.21
N PRO A 81 10.35 10.22 0.65
CA PRO A 81 10.70 10.34 2.07
C PRO A 81 10.51 11.74 2.65
N GLY A 82 10.58 12.77 1.80
CA GLY A 82 10.33 14.16 2.19
C GLY A 82 8.86 14.51 2.40
N GLY A 83 7.94 13.59 2.07
CA GLY A 83 6.51 13.86 2.01
C GLY A 83 6.13 14.73 0.81
N ILE A 84 4.86 14.68 0.42
CA ILE A 84 4.27 15.62 -0.52
C ILE A 84 2.82 15.90 -0.09
N ASP A 85 2.42 17.16 -0.14
CA ASP A 85 1.05 17.56 0.19
C ASP A 85 0.08 16.92 -0.80
N TRP A 86 -0.89 16.16 -0.28
CA TRP A 86 -1.84 15.40 -1.10
C TRP A 86 -3.27 15.93 -0.99
N GLU A 87 -3.72 16.22 0.24
CA GLU A 87 -5.04 16.79 0.55
C GLU A 87 -4.99 18.33 0.65
N ASP A 88 -4.19 18.95 -0.21
CA ASP A 88 -3.90 20.39 -0.17
C ASP A 88 -3.35 20.81 1.23
N ASP A 89 -3.27 22.10 1.56
CA ASP A 89 -2.53 22.61 2.75
C ASP A 89 -3.12 22.21 4.14
N GLU A 90 -4.13 21.33 4.18
CA GLU A 90 -4.87 20.97 5.41
C GLU A 90 -4.73 19.51 5.85
N GLY A 91 -4.10 18.64 5.05
CA GLY A 91 -3.97 17.20 5.35
C GLY A 91 -2.56 16.70 5.63
N GLU A 92 -2.48 15.43 6.02
CA GLU A 92 -1.21 14.74 6.26
C GLU A 92 -0.46 14.50 4.92
N PRO A 93 0.87 14.65 4.89
CA PRO A 93 1.65 14.44 3.67
C PRO A 93 1.66 12.97 3.25
N ALA A 94 1.64 12.73 1.94
CA ALA A 94 1.83 11.40 1.37
C ALA A 94 3.32 11.08 1.20
N TYR A 95 3.74 9.90 1.66
CA TYR A 95 5.10 9.37 1.53
C TYR A 95 5.16 8.16 0.60
N LEU A 96 4.06 7.43 0.44
CA LEU A 96 3.96 6.26 -0.43
C LEU A 96 2.86 6.47 -1.45
N ILE A 97 3.26 6.73 -2.69
CA ILE A 97 2.35 6.96 -3.81
C ILE A 97 2.27 5.66 -4.59
N VAL A 98 1.13 4.96 -4.48
CA VAL A 98 0.90 3.66 -5.10
C VAL A 98 0.01 3.83 -6.31
N GLY A 99 0.61 3.92 -7.49
CA GLY A 99 -0.11 3.97 -8.75
C GLY A 99 -0.74 2.62 -9.06
N ILE A 100 -2.05 2.58 -9.30
CA ILE A 100 -2.79 1.34 -9.59
C ILE A 100 -3.29 1.35 -11.03
N ALA A 101 -2.89 0.34 -11.79
CA ALA A 101 -3.48 -0.02 -13.08
C ALA A 101 -4.17 -1.37 -12.92
N ALA A 102 -5.49 -1.39 -12.77
CA ALA A 102 -6.24 -2.64 -12.64
C ALA A 102 -7.43 -2.68 -13.59
N SER A 103 -7.54 -3.78 -14.32
CA SER A 103 -8.73 -4.11 -15.11
C SER A 103 -9.70 -4.93 -14.23
N ASP A 104 -10.94 -4.47 -14.13
CA ASP A 104 -12.05 -5.15 -13.44
C ASP A 104 -11.78 -5.55 -11.98
N ASN A 105 -12.13 -6.77 -11.57
CA ASN A 105 -12.18 -7.24 -10.18
C ASN A 105 -10.82 -7.36 -9.47
N GLU A 106 -9.71 -7.22 -10.20
CA GLU A 106 -8.36 -7.34 -9.62
C GLU A 106 -8.00 -6.16 -8.71
N HIS A 107 -8.69 -5.02 -8.84
CA HIS A 107 -8.50 -3.86 -7.96
C HIS A 107 -8.74 -4.20 -6.48
N LEU A 108 -9.70 -5.08 -6.18
CA LEU A 108 -10.02 -5.46 -4.80
C LEU A 108 -8.87 -6.18 -4.09
N ALA A 109 -8.15 -7.03 -4.81
CA ALA A 109 -6.98 -7.72 -4.27
C ALA A 109 -5.85 -6.73 -3.93
N VAL A 110 -5.66 -5.72 -4.77
CA VAL A 110 -4.69 -4.64 -4.54
C VAL A 110 -5.09 -3.80 -3.32
N LEU A 111 -6.35 -3.37 -3.26
CA LEU A 111 -6.87 -2.55 -2.15
C LEU A 111 -6.77 -3.27 -0.80
N LYS A 112 -7.05 -4.59 -0.76
CA LYS A 112 -6.92 -5.36 0.48
C LYS A 112 -5.48 -5.32 1.02
N ARG A 113 -4.48 -5.45 0.16
CA ARG A 113 -3.06 -5.41 0.57
C ARG A 113 -2.68 -4.01 1.07
N LEU A 114 -3.12 -2.98 0.35
CA LEU A 114 -2.90 -1.60 0.75
C LEU A 114 -3.58 -1.27 2.08
N SER A 115 -4.77 -1.82 2.34
CA SER A 115 -5.46 -1.62 3.62
C SER A 115 -4.68 -2.14 4.82
N THR A 116 -3.86 -3.18 4.64
CA THR A 116 -2.97 -3.67 5.71
C THR A 116 -1.84 -2.69 6.00
N VAL A 117 -1.23 -2.11 4.96
CA VAL A 117 -0.19 -1.08 5.13
C VAL A 117 -0.78 0.19 5.74
N VAL A 118 -1.95 0.63 5.25
CA VAL A 118 -2.62 1.81 5.78
C VAL A 118 -3.15 1.59 7.21
N GLY A 119 -3.54 0.37 7.57
CA GLY A 119 -4.02 0.06 8.92
C GLY A 119 -2.93 -0.01 10.00
N ASP A 120 -1.66 0.03 9.62
CA ASP A 120 -0.51 -0.09 10.50
C ASP A 120 0.47 1.06 10.27
N GLU A 121 0.39 2.09 11.12
CA GLU A 121 1.20 3.30 11.04
C GLU A 121 2.71 2.99 11.10
N GLU A 122 3.13 2.02 11.94
CA GLU A 122 4.54 1.64 12.05
C GLU A 122 5.05 1.02 10.73
N VAL A 123 4.23 0.19 10.08
CA VAL A 123 4.55 -0.36 8.76
C VAL A 123 4.63 0.74 7.72
N ALA A 124 3.65 1.64 7.66
CA ALA A 124 3.64 2.75 6.71
C ALA A 124 4.86 3.67 6.88
N GLU A 125 5.19 4.05 8.11
CA GLU A 125 6.37 4.86 8.42
C GLU A 125 7.68 4.18 8.02
N LYS A 126 7.80 2.88 8.31
CA LYS A 126 8.98 2.10 7.93
C LYS A 126 9.16 2.11 6.42
N LEU A 127 8.09 1.88 5.67
CA LEU A 127 8.12 1.87 4.21
C LEU A 127 8.37 3.28 3.64
N ALA A 128 7.91 4.35 4.29
CA ALA A 128 8.20 5.73 3.89
C ALA A 128 9.70 6.08 3.96
N LYS A 129 10.45 5.43 4.87
CA LYS A 129 11.87 5.73 5.16
C LYS A 129 12.84 4.65 4.70
N THR A 130 12.37 3.50 4.23
CA THR A 130 13.25 2.38 3.86
C THR A 130 14.19 2.74 2.70
N THR A 131 15.38 2.15 2.73
CA THR A 131 16.37 2.23 1.64
C THR A 131 16.41 0.96 0.80
N ASP A 132 15.55 -0.02 1.11
CA ASP A 132 15.46 -1.30 0.42
C ASP A 132 14.10 -1.49 -0.27
N ALA A 133 14.10 -1.59 -1.60
CA ALA A 133 12.88 -1.78 -2.38
C ALA A 133 12.23 -3.15 -2.08
N GLU A 134 12.99 -4.12 -1.60
CA GLU A 134 12.46 -5.42 -1.18
C GLU A 134 11.55 -5.32 0.05
N ASP A 135 11.71 -4.31 0.91
CA ASP A 135 10.79 -4.08 2.03
C ASP A 135 9.39 -3.72 1.52
N ILE A 136 9.31 -2.76 0.61
CA ILE A 136 8.06 -2.35 -0.05
C ILE A 136 7.50 -3.53 -0.84
N ARG A 137 8.35 -4.21 -1.62
CA ARG A 137 7.92 -5.37 -2.42
C ARG A 137 7.29 -6.43 -1.54
N ARG A 138 7.92 -6.78 -0.41
CA ARG A 138 7.44 -7.82 0.51
C ARG A 138 6.15 -7.41 1.21
N ALA A 139 6.02 -6.15 1.63
CA ALA A 139 4.81 -5.65 2.29
C ALA A 139 3.59 -5.63 1.35
N LEU A 140 3.80 -5.39 0.05
CA LEU A 140 2.72 -5.26 -0.94
C LEU A 140 2.55 -6.49 -1.85
N SER A 141 3.40 -7.50 -1.72
CA SER A 141 3.25 -8.80 -2.37
C SER A 141 2.36 -9.73 -1.54
N ASP A 142 1.83 -10.79 -2.16
CA ASP A 142 1.03 -11.79 -1.46
C ASP A 142 1.73 -12.29 -0.20
N VAL A 143 1.14 -11.97 0.95
CA VAL A 143 1.40 -12.66 2.20
C VAL A 143 0.78 -14.04 2.03
N ALA A 144 1.55 -15.00 1.51
CA ALA A 144 1.31 -16.38 1.89
C ALA A 144 1.37 -16.39 3.42
N GLY A 145 0.25 -16.76 4.05
CA GLY A 145 -0.07 -16.43 5.44
C GLY A 145 1.08 -16.50 6.43
N GLY A 146 1.16 -15.48 7.30
CA GLY A 146 2.05 -15.45 8.45
C GLY A 146 1.37 -14.71 9.58
N GLU A 147 1.07 -15.45 10.65
CA GLU A 147 0.54 -14.96 11.91
C GLU A 147 1.33 -13.77 12.46
N SER A 148 0.58 -12.92 13.17
CA SER A 148 1.07 -11.85 14.03
C SER A 148 2.25 -12.33 14.88
N ALA A 149 3.41 -11.68 14.69
CA ALA A 149 4.55 -11.82 15.56
C ALA A 149 4.26 -11.10 16.88
N ALA A 150 3.66 -11.80 17.84
CA ALA A 150 3.72 -11.40 19.24
C ALA A 150 5.19 -11.46 19.72
N PRO A 151 5.64 -10.51 20.56
CA PRO A 151 7.00 -10.51 21.07
C PRO A 151 7.20 -11.70 22.03
N GLN A 152 8.03 -12.67 21.63
CA GLN A 152 8.50 -13.71 22.53
C GLN A 152 9.67 -13.16 23.37
N THR A 153 9.36 -12.71 24.57
CA THR A 153 10.35 -12.64 25.66
C THR A 153 10.61 -14.06 26.16
N ALA A 154 11.81 -14.57 25.89
CA ALA A 154 12.26 -15.84 26.46
C ALA A 154 12.51 -15.66 27.96
N ALA A 155 11.52 -16.03 28.78
CA ALA A 155 11.71 -16.30 30.21
C ALA A 155 11.74 -17.82 30.42
N THR A 156 12.88 -18.32 30.88
CA THR A 156 13.07 -19.69 31.35
C THR A 156 12.22 -19.96 32.59
N GLY A 157 11.29 -20.91 32.52
CA GLY A 157 10.55 -21.37 33.69
C GLY A 157 9.57 -22.50 33.36
N LYS A 158 9.59 -23.57 34.14
CA LYS A 158 8.68 -24.72 34.01
C LYS A 158 7.23 -24.25 34.18
N TYR A 159 6.35 -24.62 33.24
CA TYR A 159 4.92 -24.36 33.39
C TYR A 159 4.30 -25.36 34.39
N VAL A 160 3.65 -24.84 35.43
CA VAL A 160 2.70 -25.58 36.25
C VAL A 160 1.30 -25.24 35.71
N ILE A 161 0.58 -26.23 35.20
CA ILE A 161 -0.82 -26.06 34.80
C ILE A 161 -1.67 -26.24 36.05
N GLY A 162 -2.21 -25.13 36.55
CA GLY A 162 -3.26 -25.14 37.58
C GLY A 162 -4.63 -25.23 36.90
N ILE A 163 -5.29 -26.38 37.00
CA ILE A 163 -6.72 -26.51 36.68
C ILE A 163 -7.53 -26.25 37.94
N THR A 164 -8.34 -25.20 37.93
CA THR A 164 -9.38 -24.98 38.93
C THR A 164 -10.72 -25.33 38.32
N SER A 165 -11.35 -26.39 38.82
CA SER A 165 -12.72 -26.74 38.45
C SER A 165 -13.68 -25.84 39.22
N CYS A 166 -14.37 -24.93 38.54
CA CYS A 166 -15.54 -24.26 39.08
C CYS A 166 -16.72 -25.25 39.05
N PRO A 167 -17.45 -25.50 40.16
CA PRO A 167 -18.48 -26.54 40.22
C PRO A 167 -19.75 -26.24 39.38
N THR A 168 -19.87 -25.06 38.76
CA THR A 168 -21.11 -24.61 38.11
C THR A 168 -21.12 -24.65 36.59
N GLY A 169 -20.08 -25.16 35.92
CA GLY A 169 -20.12 -25.68 34.54
C GLY A 169 -21.08 -25.01 33.53
N VAL A 170 -20.81 -23.77 33.13
CA VAL A 170 -21.44 -23.17 31.93
C VAL A 170 -20.43 -22.34 31.15
N ALA A 171 -20.16 -22.77 29.91
CA ALA A 171 -19.46 -21.98 28.91
C ALA A 171 -20.48 -21.12 28.17
N HIS A 172 -20.23 -19.81 28.07
CA HIS A 172 -20.84 -18.96 27.05
C HIS A 172 -19.71 -18.35 26.23
N THR A 173 -19.64 -18.75 24.97
CA THR A 173 -18.88 -18.08 23.93
C THR A 173 -19.62 -16.81 23.53
N TYR A 174 -18.95 -15.66 23.56
CA TYR A 174 -19.19 -14.57 22.62
C TYR A 174 -18.06 -14.57 21.61
#